data_AF-A0A6G8BZ23-F1
#
_entry.id   AF-A0A6G8BZ23-F1
#
_cell.length_a   1.000
_cell.length_b   1.000
_cell.length_c   1.000
_cell.angle_alpha   90.00
_cell.angle_beta   90.00
_cell.angle_gamma   90.00
#
_symmetry.space_group_name_H-M   'P 1'
#
loop_
_entity.id
_entity.type
_entity.pdbx_description
1 polymer ?
#
loop_
_entity_poly.entity_id
_entity_poly.type
_entity_poly.pdbx_seq_one_letter_code
_entity_poly.pdbx_strand_id
1 'polypeptide(L)'
;MSGEVIHEDSGDELRGASASRHLFFKGVAGLLLGFPLSLWISWLVMYSGLGPAFAPARDQVSMWMVAPLWCTVLSLVFLTSTRLRCIVWLVGANLLAAGLWWVLQ
;
A
#
# COMPACT_ATOMS: atom_id res chain seq x y z
N MET A 1 30.44 -38.16 6.42
CA MET A 1 29.03 -37.91 6.75
C MET A 1 28.80 -36.65 7.62
N SER A 2 29.84 -35.96 8.12
CA SER A 2 29.69 -34.74 8.96
C SER A 2 29.71 -33.41 8.18
N GLY A 3 30.04 -33.41 6.88
CA GLY A 3 30.15 -32.19 6.06
C GLY A 3 28.88 -31.79 5.29
N GLU A 4 27.94 -32.72 5.10
CA GLU A 4 26.68 -32.48 4.39
C GLU A 4 25.70 -31.67 5.26
N VAL A 5 25.68 -31.95 6.56
CA VAL A 5 24.79 -31.28 7.54
C VAL A 5 25.09 -29.78 7.70
N ILE A 6 26.36 -29.35 7.59
CA ILE A 6 26.74 -27.93 7.71
C ILE A 6 26.36 -27.13 6.43
N HIS A 7 26.35 -27.80 5.27
CA HIS A 7 26.08 -27.16 3.98
C HIS A 7 24.57 -27.01 3.69
N GLU A 8 23.74 -27.87 4.28
CA GLU A 8 22.28 -27.84 4.14
C GLU A 8 21.64 -26.77 5.05
N ASP A 9 22.09 -26.68 6.30
CA ASP A 9 21.62 -25.71 7.31
C ASP A 9 21.83 -24.25 6.86
N SER A 10 23.00 -23.95 6.30
CA SER A 10 23.33 -22.61 5.79
C SER A 10 22.47 -22.20 4.57
N GLY A 11 22.03 -23.14 3.75
CA GLY A 11 21.13 -22.89 2.63
C GLY A 11 19.72 -22.49 3.06
N ASP A 12 19.19 -23.12 4.11
CA ASP A 12 17.85 -22.85 4.63
C ASP A 12 17.79 -21.55 5.45
N GLU A 13 18.83 -21.22 6.22
CA GLU A 13 18.94 -19.92 6.89
C GLU A 13 18.95 -18.75 5.89
N LEU A 14 19.73 -18.88 4.80
CA LEU A 14 19.80 -17.89 3.72
C LEU A 14 18.44 -17.71 3.01
N ARG A 15 17.71 -18.82 2.79
CA ARG A 15 16.36 -18.81 2.20
C ARG A 15 15.34 -18.15 3.12
N GLY A 16 15.35 -18.47 4.42
CA GLY A 16 14.50 -17.86 5.43
C GLY A 16 14.73 -16.35 5.57
N ALA A 17 16.00 -15.92 5.57
CA ALA A 17 16.37 -14.50 5.61
C ALA A 17 15.86 -13.73 4.38
N SER A 18 15.96 -14.32 3.18
CA SER A 18 15.45 -13.74 1.93
C SER A 18 13.92 -13.58 1.93
N ALA A 19 13.19 -14.59 2.43
CA ALA A 19 11.73 -14.56 2.55
C ALA A 19 11.25 -13.50 3.56
N SER A 20 11.88 -13.40 4.73
CA SER A 20 11.57 -12.38 5.74
C SER A 20 11.81 -10.96 5.21
N ARG A 21 12.93 -10.74 4.51
CA ARG A 21 13.25 -9.46 3.88
C ARG A 21 12.26 -9.12 2.75
N HIS A 22 11.75 -10.13 2.04
CA HIS A 22 10.68 -9.98 1.04
C HIS A 22 9.38 -9.45 1.66
N LEU A 23 8.96 -10.04 2.77
CA LEU A 23 7.72 -9.66 3.47
C LEU A 23 7.84 -8.26 4.09
N PHE A 24 8.96 -7.95 4.74
CA PHE A 24 9.21 -6.63 5.32
C PHE A 24 9.17 -5.53 4.26
N PHE A 25 9.83 -5.75 3.12
CA PHE A 25 9.84 -4.77 2.03
C PHE A 25 8.43 -4.55 1.45
N LYS A 26 7.62 -5.61 1.34
CA LYS A 26 6.21 -5.48 0.93
C LYS A 26 5.42 -4.65 1.93
N GLY A 27 5.55 -4.93 3.23
CA GLY A 27 4.89 -4.15 4.28
C GLY A 27 5.25 -2.67 4.25
N VAL A 28 6.54 -2.34 4.19
CA VAL A 28 7.03 -0.95 4.14
C VAL A 28 6.61 -0.23 2.86
N ALA A 29 6.66 -0.90 1.71
CA ALA A 29 6.21 -0.33 0.44
C ALA A 29 4.70 -0.03 0.46
N GLY A 30 3.88 -0.96 0.99
CA GLY A 30 2.44 -0.75 1.16
C GLY A 30 2.12 0.37 2.15
N LEU A 31 2.89 0.47 3.24
CA LEU A 31 2.74 1.51 4.25
C LEU A 31 3.04 2.89 3.65
N LEU A 32 4.21 3.05 3.03
CA LEU A 32 4.71 4.32 2.50
C LEU A 32 3.96 4.80 1.26
N LEU A 33 3.61 3.90 0.32
CA LEU A 33 2.90 4.28 -0.90
C LEU A 33 1.38 4.26 -0.74
N GLY A 34 0.86 3.47 0.20
CA GLY A 34 -0.58 3.39 0.47
C GLY A 34 -1.10 4.58 1.24
N PHE A 35 -0.30 5.16 2.14
CA PHE A 35 -0.70 6.35 2.89
C PHE A 35 -1.04 7.57 2.01
N PRO A 36 -0.17 8.03 1.09
CA PRO A 36 -0.50 9.14 0.21
C PRO A 36 -1.67 8.82 -0.74
N LEU A 37 -1.83 7.56 -1.16
CA LEU A 37 -2.96 7.15 -1.98
C LEU A 37 -4.29 7.31 -1.25
N SER A 38 -4.36 6.88 0.02
CA SER A 38 -5.55 7.04 0.85
C SER A 38 -5.91 8.51 1.08
N LEU A 39 -4.91 9.37 1.26
CA LEU A 39 -5.11 10.83 1.38
C LEU A 39 -5.68 11.41 0.09
N TRP A 40 -5.12 11.05 -1.06
CA TRP A 40 -5.58 11.49 -2.37
C TRP A 40 -7.03 11.09 -2.63
N ILE A 41 -7.39 9.82 -2.40
CA ILE A 41 -8.76 9.32 -2.60
C ILE A 41 -9.72 10.04 -1.65
N SER A 42 -9.34 10.24 -0.39
CA SER A 42 -10.18 10.95 0.57
C SER A 42 -10.46 12.40 0.15
N TRP A 43 -9.42 13.10 -0.33
CA TRP A 43 -9.56 14.44 -0.90
C TRP A 43 -10.46 14.47 -2.13
N LEU A 44 -10.37 13.48 -3.00
CA LEU A 44 -11.17 13.39 -4.22
C LEU A 44 -12.66 13.14 -3.91
N VAL A 45 -12.95 12.33 -2.89
CA VAL A 45 -14.31 12.13 -2.37
C VAL A 45 -14.86 13.42 -1.76
N MET A 46 -14.03 14.20 -1.06
CA MET A 46 -14.43 15.53 -0.60
C MET A 46 -14.80 16.45 -1.76
N TYR A 47 -13.94 16.60 -2.76
CA TYR A 47 -14.10 17.60 -3.83
C TYR A 47 -15.11 17.23 -4.93
N SER A 48 -15.37 15.93 -5.14
CA SER A 48 -16.36 15.45 -6.12
C SER A 48 -17.82 15.71 -5.72
N GLY A 49 -18.09 16.20 -4.51
CA GLY A 49 -19.45 16.44 -4.03
C GLY A 49 -20.20 15.17 -3.62
N LEU A 50 -19.55 14.00 -3.61
CA LEU A 50 -20.10 12.75 -3.06
C LEU A 50 -20.19 12.75 -1.51
N GLY A 51 -19.52 13.71 -0.86
CA GLY A 51 -19.55 13.87 0.59
C GLY A 51 -20.76 14.66 1.11
N PRO A 52 -21.03 14.61 2.43
CA PRO A 52 -22.08 15.42 3.05
C PRO A 52 -21.97 16.92 2.70
N ALA A 53 -23.10 17.57 2.42
CA ALA A 53 -23.12 19.01 2.15
C ALA A 53 -22.72 19.87 3.37
N PHE A 54 -22.86 19.32 4.58
CA PHE A 54 -22.45 19.98 5.82
C PHE A 54 -20.95 19.82 6.05
N ALA A 55 -20.24 20.95 6.09
CA ALA A 55 -18.77 21.00 6.25
C ALA A 55 -18.22 20.16 7.42
N PRO A 56 -18.80 20.16 8.63
CA PRO A 56 -18.26 19.36 9.74
C PRO A 56 -18.37 17.84 9.52
N ALA A 57 -19.46 17.39 8.89
CA ALA A 57 -19.66 15.97 8.60
C ALA A 57 -18.77 15.51 7.43
N ARG A 58 -18.55 16.38 6.44
CA ARG A 58 -17.66 16.12 5.30
C ARG A 58 -16.22 15.89 5.76
N ASP A 59 -15.71 16.74 6.65
CA ASP A 59 -14.34 16.62 7.15
C ASP A 59 -14.15 15.37 8.02
N GLN A 60 -15.15 15.02 8.84
CA GLN A 60 -15.12 13.78 9.63
C GLN A 60 -15.12 12.54 8.73
N VAL A 61 -16.01 12.48 7.73
CA VAL A 61 -16.06 11.35 6.79
C VAL A 61 -14.73 11.22 6.05
N SER A 62 -14.16 12.33 5.59
CA SER A 62 -12.84 12.36 4.96
C SER A 62 -11.74 11.80 5.88
N MET A 63 -11.73 12.23 7.15
CA MET A 63 -10.76 11.76 8.14
C MET A 63 -10.90 10.25 8.39
N TRP A 64 -12.13 9.77 8.53
CA TRP A 64 -12.40 8.35 8.79
C TRP A 64 -12.17 7.46 7.58
N MET A 65 -12.28 7.96 6.35
CA MET A 65 -12.05 7.17 5.12
C MET A 65 -10.58 6.81 4.89
N VAL A 66 -9.64 7.61 5.40
CA VAL A 66 -8.19 7.36 5.21
C VAL A 66 -7.79 6.00 5.79
N ALA A 67 -8.27 5.67 6.99
CA ALA A 67 -7.94 4.42 7.69
C ALA A 67 -8.37 3.13 6.94
N PRO A 68 -9.65 2.95 6.55
CA PRO A 68 -10.08 1.78 5.80
C PRO A 68 -9.43 1.72 4.42
N LEU A 69 -9.27 2.85 3.71
CA LEU A 69 -8.53 2.87 2.45
C LEU A 69 -7.10 2.37 2.63
N TRP A 70 -6.42 2.82 3.68
CA TRP A 70 -5.05 2.42 3.97
C TRP A 70 -4.94 0.93 4.31
N CYS A 71 -5.84 0.41 5.13
CA CYS A 71 -5.94 -1.03 5.41
C CYS A 71 -6.18 -1.86 4.13
N THR A 72 -7.07 -1.38 3.24
CA THR A 72 -7.38 -2.08 1.98
C THR A 72 -6.14 -2.18 1.09
N VAL A 73 -5.36 -1.09 1.00
CA VAL A 73 -4.10 -1.06 0.24
C VAL A 73 -3.07 -2.02 0.85
N LEU A 74 -2.93 -2.04 2.17
CA LEU A 74 -2.05 -2.99 2.86
C LEU A 74 -2.46 -4.44 2.57
N SER A 75 -3.76 -4.78 2.61
CA SER A 75 -4.25 -6.12 2.26
C SER A 75 -3.93 -6.50 0.80
N LEU A 76 -4.12 -5.58 -0.15
CA LEU A 76 -3.81 -5.81 -1.56
C LEU A 76 -2.31 -6.06 -1.79
N VAL A 77 -1.46 -5.30 -1.09
CA VAL A 77 0.00 -5.47 -1.14
C VAL A 77 0.41 -6.87 -0.71
N PHE A 78 -0.18 -7.41 0.36
CA PHE A 78 0.09 -8.78 0.79
C PHE A 78 -0.39 -9.82 -0.22
N LEU A 79 -1.53 -9.59 -0.87
CA LEU A 79 -2.12 -10.51 -1.86
C LEU A 79 -1.32 -10.59 -3.17
N THR A 80 -0.54 -9.55 -3.52
CA THR A 80 0.25 -9.56 -4.76
C THR A 80 1.46 -10.50 -4.69
N SER A 81 1.57 -11.41 -5.65
CA SER A 81 2.67 -12.39 -5.71
C SER A 81 4.02 -11.79 -6.16
N THR A 82 4.04 -10.55 -6.68
CA THR A 82 5.24 -9.93 -7.29
C THR A 82 5.43 -8.49 -6.79
N ARG A 83 6.64 -8.18 -6.26
CA ARG A 83 6.99 -6.86 -5.70
C ARG A 83 6.85 -5.71 -6.71
N LEU A 84 7.32 -5.93 -7.93
CA LEU A 84 7.26 -4.95 -9.03
C LEU A 84 5.83 -4.59 -9.41
N ARG A 85 4.96 -5.61 -9.53
CA ARG A 85 3.56 -5.40 -9.88
C ARG A 85 2.82 -4.63 -8.80
N CYS A 86 3.14 -4.87 -7.53
CA CYS A 86 2.62 -4.11 -6.40
C CYS A 86 2.99 -2.63 -6.47
N ILE A 87 4.28 -2.33 -6.66
CA ILE A 87 4.79 -0.95 -6.74
C ILE A 87 4.20 -0.23 -7.96
N VAL A 88 4.20 -0.86 -9.14
CA VAL A 88 3.63 -0.26 -10.36
C VAL A 88 2.15 0.04 -10.16
N TRP A 89 1.39 -0.82 -9.50
CA TRP A 89 -0.04 -0.57 -9.23
C TRP A 89 -0.24 0.57 -8.23
N LEU A 90 0.57 0.62 -7.16
CA LEU A 90 0.54 1.68 -6.15
C LEU A 90 0.95 3.04 -6.69
N VAL A 91 2.03 3.08 -7.47
CA VAL A 91 2.52 4.30 -8.14
C VAL A 91 1.54 4.72 -9.22
N GLY A 92 1.02 3.78 -10.01
CA GLY A 92 -0.01 4.03 -11.02
C GLY A 92 -1.30 4.59 -10.41
N ALA A 93 -1.76 4.04 -9.28
CA ALA A 93 -2.92 4.55 -8.57
C ALA A 93 -2.68 5.96 -7.99
N ASN A 94 -1.49 6.23 -7.45
CA ASN A 94 -1.13 7.58 -6.98
C ASN A 94 -1.08 8.57 -8.15
N LEU A 95 -0.46 8.21 -9.27
CA LEU A 95 -0.40 9.05 -10.46
C LEU A 95 -1.78 9.30 -11.07
N LEU A 96 -2.65 8.28 -11.08
CA LEU A 96 -4.04 8.44 -11.52
C LEU A 96 -4.80 9.40 -10.60
N ALA A 97 -4.65 9.27 -9.28
CA ALA A 97 -5.31 10.16 -8.34
C ALA A 97 -4.80 11.61 -8.47
N ALA A 98 -3.49 11.80 -8.61
CA ALA A 98 -2.89 13.10 -8.88
C ALA A 98 -3.33 13.69 -10.23
N GLY A 99 -3.40 12.87 -11.28
CA GLY A 99 -3.88 13.28 -12.59
C GLY A 99 -5.35 13.68 -12.59
N LEU A 100 -6.20 12.91 -11.88
CA LEU A 100 -7.62 13.20 -11.75
C LEU A 100 -7.84 14.50 -10.98
N TRP A 101 -7.04 14.77 -9.95
CA TRP A 101 -7.05 16.06 -9.27
C TRP A 101 -6.62 17.20 -10.19
N TRP A 102 -5.58 17.02 -10.98
CA TRP A 102 -5.10 18.03 -11.92
C TRP A 102 -6.15 18.39 -12.98
N VAL A 103 -7.01 17.43 -13.35
CA VAL A 103 -8.16 17.63 -14.25
C VAL A 103 -9.35 18.30 -13.54
N LEU A 104 -9.51 18.11 -12.23
CA LEU A 104 -10.62 18.64 -11.44
C LEU A 104 -10.41 20.08 -10.94
N GLN A 105 -9.17 20.59 -10.92
CA GLN A 105 -8.90 22.01 -10.61
C GLN A 105 -9.07 22.91 -11.85
#